data_AF-A0A521TRL3-F1
#
_entry.id   AF-A0A521TRL3-F1
#
_cell.length_a   1.000
_cell.length_b   1.000
_cell.length_c   1.000
_cell.angle_alpha   90.00
_cell.angle_beta   90.00
_cell.angle_gamma   90.00
#
_symmetry.space_group_name_H-M   'P 1'
#
loop_
_entity.id
_entity.type
_entity.pdbx_description
1 polymer ?
#
loop_
_entity_poly.entity_id
_entity_poly.type
_entity_poly.pdbx_seq_one_letter_code
_entity_poly.pdbx_strand_id
1 'polypeptide(L)'
;MIAALVEAGCGHDRSVVGDPASQPSAIGAPCGYDGACPSSPDRPLVCDRGFCVPRRCIAGTEGCACYSNNTCDLLDASPMSCLDNLCRRTPAAEPGTLNGACSPTELCGMSEGHSLSCRRGRCERDDCPSGALGCPCGSYGSCRLYGTRQPVCASGRCQFAGCVAGTDGCRCDTGDRCSDGLQCTNSACIRLPGSPLAVEGDVRSCQVLLSGAGVDRASPTWADGVRGQAIGRDGQLALAFMSRTDTRLSASPVRLGGLATGLTPLIQSFECFDGLGRRVADARVVWGR
;
A
#
# COMPACT_ATOMS: atom_id res chain seq x y z
N MET A 1 -41.61 24.71 -51.99
CA MET A 1 -40.86 25.52 -52.97
C MET A 1 -40.16 26.58 -52.13
N ILE A 2 -38.93 26.36 -51.66
CA ILE A 2 -37.66 26.58 -52.37
C ILE A 2 -36.58 25.71 -51.70
N ALA A 3 -35.75 25.07 -52.53
CA ALA A 3 -34.61 24.26 -52.16
C ALA A 3 -33.42 25.16 -51.73
N ALA A 4 -32.66 24.72 -50.73
CA ALA A 4 -31.34 25.29 -50.42
C ALA A 4 -30.31 24.16 -50.46
N LEU A 5 -29.34 24.33 -51.36
CA LEU A 5 -28.24 23.43 -51.67
C LEU A 5 -27.25 23.32 -50.51
N VAL A 6 -26.80 22.10 -50.28
CA VAL A 6 -25.62 21.75 -49.49
C VAL A 6 -24.43 21.76 -50.45
N GLU A 7 -23.49 22.69 -50.26
CA GLU A 7 -22.16 22.60 -50.86
C GLU A 7 -21.16 22.09 -49.82
N ALA A 8 -20.64 20.90 -50.06
CA ALA A 8 -19.53 20.31 -49.35
C ALA A 8 -18.22 20.86 -49.91
N GLY A 9 -17.55 21.72 -49.14
CA GLY A 9 -16.18 22.15 -49.42
C GLY A 9 -15.17 21.17 -48.81
N CYS A 10 -14.53 20.35 -49.64
CA CYS A 10 -13.31 19.64 -49.28
C CYS A 10 -12.17 20.65 -49.09
N GLY A 11 -11.84 20.98 -47.84
CA GLY A 11 -10.66 21.75 -47.49
C GLY A 11 -9.40 20.92 -47.70
N HIS A 12 -8.62 21.25 -48.74
CA HIS A 12 -7.26 20.77 -48.90
C HIS A 12 -6.40 21.30 -47.74
N ASP A 13 -5.87 20.36 -46.95
CA ASP A 13 -4.82 20.58 -45.96
C ASP A 13 -3.64 21.34 -46.58
N ARG A 14 -3.39 22.53 -46.03
CA ARG A 14 -2.12 23.22 -46.22
C ARG A 14 -1.10 22.52 -45.35
N SER A 15 -0.19 21.79 -45.98
CA SER A 15 1.11 21.43 -45.43
C SER A 15 1.80 22.68 -44.89
N VAL A 16 1.81 22.84 -43.56
CA VAL A 16 2.72 23.77 -42.89
C VAL A 16 4.10 23.14 -42.99
N VAL A 17 4.87 23.56 -43.98
CA VAL A 17 6.31 23.34 -44.05
C VAL A 17 6.94 24.20 -42.95
N GLY A 18 7.05 23.62 -41.75
CA GLY A 18 7.78 24.21 -40.64
C GLY A 18 9.29 24.12 -40.87
N ASP A 19 9.99 25.17 -40.47
CA ASP A 19 11.44 25.38 -40.59
C ASP A 19 12.30 24.13 -40.28
N PRO A 20 13.29 23.78 -41.13
CA PRO A 20 14.16 22.61 -40.94
C PRO A 20 15.31 22.79 -39.93
N ALA A 21 15.32 23.82 -39.08
CA ALA A 21 16.50 24.18 -38.26
C ALA A 21 16.36 23.93 -36.75
N SER A 22 15.33 23.25 -36.28
CA SER A 22 15.16 22.91 -34.86
C SER A 22 14.53 21.53 -34.67
N GLN A 23 15.02 20.51 -35.38
CA GLN A 23 14.65 19.13 -35.09
C GLN A 23 15.49 18.61 -33.93
N PRO A 24 14.92 18.43 -32.71
CA PRO A 24 15.67 17.82 -31.63
C PRO A 24 15.96 16.38 -32.03
N SER A 25 17.22 15.98 -31.88
CA SER A 25 17.63 14.57 -31.81
C SER A 25 16.99 13.94 -30.57
N ALA A 26 15.69 13.72 -30.60
CA ALA A 26 14.92 13.40 -29.41
C ALA A 26 14.74 11.89 -29.33
N ILE A 27 15.68 11.23 -28.64
CA ILE A 27 15.42 9.94 -28.03
C ILE A 27 14.03 10.00 -27.36
N GLY A 28 13.17 9.05 -27.71
CA GLY A 28 11.80 8.97 -27.22
C GLY A 28 10.73 9.69 -28.04
N ALA A 29 11.07 10.29 -29.18
CA ALA A 29 10.07 10.70 -30.16
C ALA A 29 9.33 9.47 -30.72
N PRO A 30 8.03 9.60 -31.06
CA PRO A 30 7.34 8.55 -31.80
C PRO A 30 8.04 8.33 -33.15
N CYS A 31 8.09 7.08 -33.61
CA CYS A 31 8.65 6.77 -34.92
C CYS A 31 7.83 7.41 -36.04
N GLY A 32 8.48 7.71 -37.16
CA GLY A 32 7.78 7.96 -38.41
C GLY A 32 6.91 6.76 -38.81
N TYR A 33 5.92 6.99 -39.67
CA TYR A 33 5.07 5.92 -40.21
C TYR A 33 5.86 4.84 -40.98
N ASP A 34 7.04 5.19 -41.48
CA ASP A 34 8.01 4.33 -42.13
C ASP A 34 8.97 3.62 -41.15
N GLY A 35 8.77 3.80 -39.84
CA GLY A 35 9.68 3.31 -38.81
C GLY A 35 11.01 4.07 -38.75
N ALA A 36 11.14 5.21 -39.45
CA ALA A 36 12.33 6.04 -39.39
C ALA A 36 12.37 6.86 -38.10
N CYS A 37 13.60 7.12 -37.65
CA CYS A 37 13.88 8.00 -36.54
C CYS A 37 14.77 9.15 -37.01
N PRO A 38 14.59 10.37 -36.49
CA PRO A 38 15.51 11.47 -36.78
C PRO A 38 16.88 11.12 -36.20
N SER A 39 17.75 10.55 -37.05
CA SER A 39 19.07 10.08 -36.64
C SER A 39 20.08 11.23 -36.73
N SER A 40 20.77 11.51 -35.61
CA SER A 40 22.04 12.23 -35.66
C SER A 40 23.14 11.26 -36.10
N PRO A 41 24.11 11.66 -36.96
CA PRO A 41 25.21 10.80 -37.39
C PRO A 41 26.02 10.22 -36.22
N ASP A 42 26.04 10.90 -35.07
CA ASP A 42 26.80 10.47 -33.89
C ASP A 42 26.03 9.48 -32.98
N ARG A 43 24.71 9.37 -33.14
CA ARG A 43 23.85 8.51 -32.31
C ARG A 43 22.73 7.91 -33.16
N PRO A 44 22.98 6.79 -33.88
CA PRO A 44 21.94 6.16 -34.67
C PRO A 44 20.80 5.69 -33.75
N LEU A 45 19.61 6.19 -34.04
CA LEU A 45 18.37 5.76 -33.40
C LEU A 45 17.70 4.69 -34.27
N VAL A 46 17.05 3.72 -33.62
CA VAL A 46 16.20 2.72 -34.25
C VAL A 46 14.80 2.83 -33.67
N CYS A 47 13.80 2.52 -34.48
CA CYS A 47 12.43 2.41 -33.99
C CYS A 47 12.28 1.10 -33.20
N ASP A 48 12.03 1.21 -31.90
CA ASP A 48 11.64 0.08 -31.05
C ASP A 48 10.28 0.37 -30.42
N ARG A 49 9.32 -0.53 -30.62
CA ARG A 49 7.96 -0.43 -30.05
C ARG A 49 7.29 0.93 -30.26
N GLY A 50 7.49 1.55 -31.42
CA GLY A 50 6.87 2.83 -31.80
C GLY A 50 7.60 4.08 -31.31
N PHE A 51 8.75 3.93 -30.64
CA PHE A 51 9.58 5.06 -30.19
C PHE A 51 11.02 4.95 -30.67
N CYS A 52 11.65 6.11 -30.88
CA CYS A 52 13.04 6.20 -31.31
C CYS A 52 14.02 6.03 -30.15
N VAL A 53 14.78 4.94 -30.15
CA VAL A 53 15.75 4.59 -29.11
C VAL A 53 17.15 4.40 -29.71
N PRO A 54 18.24 4.59 -28.94
CA PRO A 54 19.59 4.23 -29.38
C PRO A 54 19.69 2.82 -29.98
N ARG A 55 20.42 2.66 -31.09
CA ARG A 55 20.64 1.36 -31.79
C ARG A 55 21.20 0.24 -30.91
N ARG A 56 21.82 0.58 -29.78
CA ARG A 56 22.24 -0.33 -28.72
C ARG A 56 21.59 0.07 -27.41
N CYS A 57 20.27 -0.04 -27.35
CA CYS A 57 19.51 0.17 -26.12
C CYS A 57 19.27 -1.16 -25.42
N ILE A 58 19.77 -1.27 -24.18
CA ILE A 58 19.39 -2.36 -23.30
C ILE A 58 18.10 -1.92 -22.61
N ALA A 59 17.05 -2.72 -22.68
CA ALA A 59 15.81 -2.40 -21.99
C ALA A 59 16.09 -2.17 -20.50
N GLY A 60 15.51 -1.13 -19.91
CA GLY A 60 15.75 -0.74 -18.52
C GLY A 60 16.80 0.36 -18.32
N THR A 61 17.69 0.63 -19.28
CA THR A 61 18.73 1.68 -19.12
C THR A 61 18.23 3.08 -19.50
N GLU A 62 18.92 4.14 -19.05
CA GLU A 62 18.50 5.54 -19.29
C GLU A 62 18.27 5.83 -20.78
N GLY A 63 17.11 6.41 -21.12
CA GLY A 63 16.72 6.73 -22.49
C GLY A 63 16.30 5.52 -23.33
N CYS A 64 16.27 4.33 -22.76
CA CYS A 64 15.84 3.10 -23.42
C CYS A 64 14.44 2.70 -23.01
N ALA A 65 13.88 1.75 -23.77
CA ALA A 65 12.56 1.24 -23.47
C ALA A 65 12.53 0.53 -22.12
N CYS A 66 11.42 0.65 -21.39
CA CYS A 66 11.28 -0.01 -20.10
C CYS A 66 11.24 -1.54 -20.23
N TYR A 67 11.48 -2.22 -19.10
CA TYR A 67 11.15 -3.63 -18.97
C TYR A 67 9.64 -3.87 -19.10
N SER A 68 9.24 -5.11 -19.42
CA SER A 68 7.83 -5.49 -19.61
C SER A 68 6.96 -5.33 -18.36
N ASN A 69 7.57 -5.23 -17.19
CA ASN A 69 6.92 -4.95 -15.90
C ASN A 69 6.87 -3.44 -15.56
N ASN A 70 7.16 -2.55 -16.52
CA ASN A 70 7.23 -1.10 -16.34
C ASN A 70 8.29 -0.63 -15.34
N THR A 71 9.40 -1.37 -15.19
CA THR A 71 10.54 -0.95 -14.36
C THR A 71 11.74 -0.55 -15.21
N CYS A 72 12.73 0.06 -14.55
CA CYS A 72 14.00 0.51 -15.12
C CYS A 72 15.14 0.15 -14.17
N ASP A 73 16.35 0.03 -14.69
CA ASP A 73 17.55 -0.14 -13.89
C ASP A 73 17.85 1.15 -13.08
N LEU A 74 18.74 1.05 -12.11
CA LEU A 74 19.30 2.23 -11.45
C LEU A 74 20.39 2.84 -12.35
N LEU A 75 20.48 4.15 -12.38
CA LEU A 75 21.55 4.90 -13.02
C LEU A 75 22.37 5.60 -11.94
N ASP A 76 23.62 5.19 -11.72
CA ASP A 76 24.51 5.76 -10.69
C ASP A 76 23.87 5.74 -9.28
N ALA A 77 23.20 4.64 -8.93
CA ALA A 77 22.35 4.49 -7.73
C ALA A 77 21.16 5.46 -7.65
N SER A 78 20.96 6.29 -8.68
CA SER A 78 19.77 7.11 -8.87
C SER A 78 18.71 6.31 -9.63
N PRO A 79 17.54 6.13 -9.06
CA PRO A 79 16.48 5.35 -9.69
C PRO A 79 15.78 6.10 -10.82
N MET A 80 15.21 5.30 -11.69
CA MET A 80 14.55 5.74 -12.91
C MET A 80 13.07 5.34 -12.89
N SER A 81 12.25 6.18 -13.49
CA SER A 81 10.82 5.93 -13.73
C SER A 81 10.61 5.55 -15.19
N CYS A 82 9.73 4.56 -15.42
CA CYS A 82 9.21 4.30 -16.75
C CYS A 82 8.13 5.35 -17.08
N LEU A 83 8.47 6.30 -17.96
CA LEU A 83 7.57 7.36 -18.42
C LEU A 83 7.48 7.27 -19.94
N ASP A 84 6.26 7.12 -20.46
CA ASP A 84 5.99 6.96 -21.90
C ASP A 84 6.83 5.83 -22.53
N ASN A 85 6.90 4.69 -21.84
CA ASN A 85 7.68 3.51 -22.23
C ASN A 85 9.20 3.75 -22.29
N LEU A 86 9.72 4.84 -21.71
CA LEU A 86 11.16 5.12 -21.62
C LEU A 86 11.62 5.26 -20.18
N CYS A 87 12.80 4.73 -19.90
CA CYS A 87 13.47 4.91 -18.64
C CYS A 87 14.06 6.32 -18.55
N ARG A 88 13.50 7.13 -17.66
CA ARG A 88 13.95 8.50 -17.39
C ARG A 88 14.31 8.63 -15.92
N ARG A 89 15.27 9.50 -15.59
CA ARG A 89 15.55 9.85 -14.19
C ARG A 89 14.27 10.30 -13.51
N THR A 90 13.94 9.68 -12.38
CA THR A 90 12.82 10.15 -11.57
C THR A 90 13.17 11.55 -11.06
N PRO A 91 12.39 12.60 -11.39
CA PRO A 91 12.64 13.91 -10.85
C PRO A 91 12.64 13.83 -9.32
N ALA A 92 13.60 14.49 -8.68
CA ALA A 92 13.56 14.64 -7.23
C ALA A 92 12.26 15.39 -6.88
N ALA A 93 11.56 14.91 -5.84
CA ALA A 93 10.40 15.61 -5.31
C ALA A 93 10.81 17.03 -4.88
N GLU A 94 9.97 18.01 -5.20
CA GLU A 94 10.25 19.42 -4.89
C GLU A 94 10.46 19.61 -3.38
N PRO A 95 11.37 20.51 -2.95
CA PRO A 95 11.56 20.80 -1.54
C PRO A 95 10.25 21.18 -0.86
N GLY A 96 10.00 20.62 0.33
CA GLY A 96 8.76 20.82 1.09
C GLY A 96 7.61 19.87 0.71
N THR A 97 7.72 19.08 -0.37
CA THR A 97 6.71 18.08 -0.76
C THR A 97 7.05 16.69 -0.23
N LEU A 98 6.08 15.77 -0.22
CA LEU A 98 6.26 14.39 0.25
C LEU A 98 7.46 13.71 -0.45
N ASN A 99 8.38 13.14 0.33
CA ASN A 99 9.67 12.57 -0.09
C ASN A 99 10.72 13.57 -0.64
N GLY A 100 10.36 14.84 -0.78
CA GLY A 100 11.26 15.93 -1.13
C GLY A 100 12.19 16.29 0.01
N ALA A 101 13.23 17.06 -0.30
CA ALA A 101 14.08 17.66 0.72
C ALA A 101 13.24 18.57 1.63
N CYS A 102 13.62 18.69 2.90
CA CYS A 102 13.00 19.72 3.74
C CYS A 102 13.29 21.11 3.15
N SER A 103 12.34 22.03 3.30
CA SER A 103 12.62 23.43 2.96
C SER A 103 13.71 23.99 3.88
N PRO A 104 14.38 25.11 3.52
CA PRO A 104 15.41 25.73 4.36
C PRO A 104 14.93 26.13 5.76
N THR A 105 13.62 26.28 5.95
CA THR A 105 12.99 26.60 7.24
C THR A 105 12.47 25.35 7.96
N GLU A 106 12.83 24.16 7.50
CA GLU A 106 12.33 22.85 7.97
C GLU A 106 10.82 22.67 7.83
N LEU A 107 10.14 23.59 7.14
CA LEU A 107 8.72 23.49 6.87
C LEU A 107 8.49 22.48 5.74
N CYS A 108 7.64 21.51 6.02
CA CYS A 108 7.09 20.61 5.02
C CYS A 108 5.60 20.96 4.82
N GLY A 109 5.12 20.81 3.59
CA GLY A 109 3.74 21.12 3.22
C GLY A 109 2.74 20.07 3.70
N MET A 110 1.67 19.91 2.94
CA MET A 110 0.67 18.86 3.18
C MET A 110 0.66 17.85 2.03
N SER A 111 0.30 16.61 2.33
CA SER A 111 0.07 15.56 1.34
C SER A 111 -1.14 14.73 1.76
N GLU A 112 -2.08 14.54 0.84
CA GLU A 112 -3.32 13.77 1.08
C GLU A 112 -4.10 14.26 2.32
N GLY A 113 -4.05 15.55 2.64
CA GLY A 113 -4.70 16.13 3.83
C GLY A 113 -3.94 15.95 5.15
N HIS A 114 -2.74 15.37 5.12
CA HIS A 114 -1.87 15.21 6.30
C HIS A 114 -0.71 16.20 6.27
N SER A 115 -0.34 16.75 7.43
CA SER A 115 0.88 17.52 7.60
C SER A 115 2.11 16.64 7.42
N LEU A 116 3.10 17.16 6.72
CA LEU A 116 4.41 16.54 6.61
C LEU A 116 5.34 17.13 7.67
N SER A 117 6.28 16.32 8.14
CA SER A 117 7.30 16.69 9.11
C SER A 117 8.67 16.39 8.54
N CYS A 118 9.63 17.30 8.81
CA CYS A 118 11.00 17.10 8.39
C CYS A 118 11.66 15.98 9.23
N ARG A 119 11.93 14.84 8.60
CA ARG A 119 12.60 13.69 9.22
C ARG A 119 13.81 13.30 8.39
N ARG A 120 15.00 13.36 9.00
CA ARG A 120 16.28 13.03 8.34
C ARG A 120 16.49 13.78 7.02
N GLY A 121 16.13 15.07 6.99
CA GLY A 121 16.28 15.93 5.82
C GLY A 121 15.25 15.71 4.72
N ARG A 122 14.19 14.92 4.96
CA ARG A 122 13.08 14.71 4.01
C ARG A 122 11.73 14.99 4.65
N CYS A 123 10.78 15.42 3.85
CA CYS A 123 9.39 15.59 4.27
C CYS A 123 8.65 14.25 4.23
N GLU A 124 8.33 13.72 5.41
CA GLU A 124 7.60 12.46 5.61
C GLU A 124 6.35 12.70 6.46
N ARG A 125 5.37 11.79 6.40
CA ARG A 125 4.25 11.82 7.35
C ARG A 125 4.68 11.25 8.70
N ASP A 126 4.21 11.85 9.80
CA ASP A 126 4.55 11.40 11.15
C ASP A 126 3.93 10.06 11.52
N ASP A 127 2.67 9.85 11.10
CA ASP A 127 1.86 8.65 11.30
C ASP A 127 2.16 7.55 10.27
N CYS A 128 2.83 7.92 9.17
CA CYS A 128 3.04 7.05 8.03
C CYS A 128 4.37 7.32 7.31
N PRO A 129 5.51 6.99 7.94
CA PRO A 129 6.82 7.29 7.37
C PRO A 129 6.99 6.65 6.00
N SER A 130 7.58 7.38 5.06
CA SER A 130 7.71 6.90 3.69
C SER A 130 8.51 5.61 3.61
N GLY A 131 8.02 4.69 2.77
CA GLY A 131 8.56 3.35 2.61
C GLY A 131 8.02 2.33 3.62
N ALA A 132 7.28 2.72 4.66
CA ALA A 132 6.60 1.76 5.52
C ALA A 132 5.40 1.11 4.80
N LEU A 133 5.01 -0.10 5.22
CA LEU A 133 3.87 -0.84 4.64
C LEU A 133 2.57 -0.02 4.74
N GLY A 134 1.85 0.12 3.63
CA GLY A 134 0.68 1.00 3.46
C GLY A 134 0.99 2.47 3.24
N CYS A 135 2.17 2.92 3.65
CA CYS A 135 2.58 4.30 3.51
C CYS A 135 2.99 4.64 2.09
N PRO A 136 3.04 5.95 1.76
CA PRO A 136 3.64 6.38 0.51
C PRO A 136 5.02 5.76 0.35
N CYS A 137 5.35 5.36 -0.87
CA CYS A 137 6.66 4.80 -1.13
C CYS A 137 7.74 5.80 -0.69
N GLY A 138 8.87 5.27 -0.24
CA GLY A 138 10.06 6.07 0.01
C GLY A 138 10.51 6.79 -1.26
N SER A 139 11.56 7.60 -1.13
CA SER A 139 12.22 8.16 -2.29
C SER A 139 12.40 7.07 -3.33
N TYR A 140 11.87 7.36 -4.52
CA TYR A 140 12.02 6.55 -5.70
C TYR A 140 11.36 5.15 -5.67
N GLY A 141 10.25 5.02 -4.97
CA GLY A 141 9.53 3.75 -4.94
C GLY A 141 10.18 2.71 -4.01
N SER A 142 11.08 3.13 -3.13
CA SER A 142 11.67 2.23 -2.14
C SER A 142 10.66 1.87 -1.05
N CYS A 143 10.70 0.62 -0.61
CA CYS A 143 9.91 0.12 0.51
C CYS A 143 10.81 -0.56 1.53
N ARG A 144 10.56 -0.30 2.81
CA ARG A 144 11.28 -0.90 3.94
C ARG A 144 10.83 -2.36 4.08
N LEU A 145 11.77 -3.23 4.46
CA LEU A 145 11.48 -4.62 4.78
C LEU A 145 10.48 -4.71 5.93
N TYR A 146 9.52 -5.63 5.80
CA TYR A 146 8.55 -5.93 6.84
C TYR A 146 8.72 -7.39 7.27
N GLY A 147 9.43 -7.59 8.38
CA GLY A 147 9.94 -8.90 8.76
C GLY A 147 10.92 -9.44 7.71
N THR A 148 10.61 -10.60 7.14
CA THR A 148 11.40 -11.23 6.06
C THR A 148 10.88 -10.93 4.66
N ARG A 149 9.76 -10.20 4.54
CA ARG A 149 9.12 -9.91 3.25
C ARG A 149 9.50 -8.51 2.75
N GLN A 150 9.78 -8.41 1.46
CA GLN A 150 10.05 -7.14 0.76
C GLN A 150 8.76 -6.64 0.09
N PRO A 151 8.17 -5.52 0.55
CA PRO A 151 7.10 -4.86 -0.18
C PRO A 151 7.65 -4.22 -1.47
N VAL A 152 6.77 -4.02 -2.43
CA VAL A 152 6.99 -3.29 -3.67
C VAL A 152 6.18 -1.99 -3.66
N CYS A 153 6.68 -0.97 -4.35
CA CYS A 153 5.92 0.24 -4.57
C CYS A 153 4.89 0.00 -5.68
N ALA A 154 3.61 0.07 -5.35
CA ALA A 154 2.52 -0.04 -6.30
C ALA A 154 1.53 1.10 -6.05
N SER A 155 1.16 1.82 -7.11
CA SER A 155 0.25 2.98 -7.02
C SER A 155 0.67 4.01 -5.96
N GLY A 156 1.99 4.25 -5.84
CA GLY A 156 2.55 5.23 -4.91
C GLY A 156 2.59 4.78 -3.44
N ARG A 157 2.21 3.54 -3.12
CA ARG A 157 2.26 2.98 -1.75
C ARG A 157 3.03 1.66 -1.67
N CYS A 158 3.60 1.39 -0.50
CA CYS A 158 4.28 0.12 -0.25
C CYS A 158 3.29 -0.98 0.11
N GLN A 159 3.28 -2.05 -0.67
CA GLN A 159 2.44 -3.23 -0.46
C GLN A 159 3.17 -4.49 -0.94
N PHE A 160 2.70 -5.67 -0.57
CA PHE A 160 3.31 -6.89 -1.11
C PHE A 160 2.96 -7.13 -2.59
N ALA A 161 3.86 -7.76 -3.35
CA ALA A 161 3.59 -8.12 -4.74
C ALA A 161 2.49 -9.20 -4.83
N GLY A 162 1.69 -9.19 -5.92
CA GLY A 162 0.59 -10.15 -6.11
C GLY A 162 -0.56 -10.00 -5.10
N CYS A 163 -0.68 -8.81 -4.52
CA CYS A 163 -1.56 -8.44 -3.43
C CYS A 163 -3.05 -8.51 -3.86
N VAL A 164 -3.89 -9.14 -3.03
CA VAL A 164 -5.36 -9.03 -3.13
C VAL A 164 -5.84 -8.03 -2.09
N ALA A 165 -6.69 -7.07 -2.49
CA ALA A 165 -7.22 -6.07 -1.58
C ALA A 165 -7.90 -6.74 -0.37
N GLY A 166 -7.68 -6.20 0.83
CA GLY A 166 -8.17 -6.76 2.08
C GLY A 166 -7.22 -7.76 2.75
N THR A 167 -6.20 -8.27 2.06
CA THR A 167 -5.28 -9.28 2.64
C THR A 167 -4.02 -8.67 3.27
N ASP A 168 -3.30 -9.44 4.08
CA ASP A 168 -2.17 -8.95 4.89
C ASP A 168 -1.06 -8.29 4.05
N GLY A 169 -0.73 -7.05 4.42
CA GLY A 169 0.17 -6.11 3.76
C GLY A 169 -0.24 -5.67 2.36
N CYS A 170 -1.52 -5.80 2.03
CA CYS A 170 -2.12 -5.35 0.78
C CYS A 170 -3.00 -4.12 1.04
N ARG A 171 -3.42 -3.43 -0.02
CA ARG A 171 -4.36 -2.30 0.14
C ARG A 171 -5.64 -2.75 0.86
N CYS A 172 -6.26 -1.85 1.61
CA CYS A 172 -7.58 -2.12 2.18
C CYS A 172 -8.62 -2.32 1.07
N ASP A 173 -9.62 -3.14 1.37
CA ASP A 173 -10.79 -3.29 0.52
C ASP A 173 -11.78 -2.13 0.75
N THR A 174 -12.85 -2.13 -0.04
CA THR A 174 -13.92 -1.13 -0.02
C THR A 174 -14.49 -0.95 1.39
N GLY A 175 -14.52 0.31 1.84
CA GLY A 175 -14.98 0.68 3.19
C GLY A 175 -13.94 0.42 4.29
N ASP A 176 -12.66 0.52 3.97
CA ASP A 176 -11.53 0.34 4.90
C ASP A 176 -11.54 -1.03 5.59
N ARG A 177 -11.92 -2.06 4.84
CA ARG A 177 -12.06 -3.43 5.34
C ARG A 177 -10.84 -4.27 5.01
N CYS A 178 -10.58 -5.22 5.90
CA CYS A 178 -9.56 -6.25 5.73
C CYS A 178 -10.14 -7.62 6.11
N SER A 179 -9.52 -8.68 5.61
CA SER A 179 -9.81 -10.05 5.99
C SER A 179 -9.59 -10.27 7.50
N ASP A 180 -10.21 -11.31 8.03
CA ASP A 180 -10.33 -11.57 9.47
C ASP A 180 -9.03 -11.32 10.27
N GLY A 181 -9.14 -10.41 11.25
CA GLY A 181 -8.06 -10.12 12.19
C GLY A 181 -7.02 -9.10 11.75
N LEU A 182 -7.16 -8.55 10.55
CA LEU A 182 -6.33 -7.46 10.05
C LEU A 182 -7.06 -6.14 10.23
N GLN A 183 -6.31 -5.06 10.46
CA GLN A 183 -6.87 -3.71 10.49
C GLN A 183 -6.38 -2.91 9.29
N CYS A 184 -7.29 -2.15 8.70
CA CYS A 184 -6.91 -1.14 7.73
C CYS A 184 -6.21 0.02 8.45
N THR A 185 -4.92 0.17 8.22
CA THR A 185 -4.11 1.27 8.76
C THR A 185 -3.31 1.85 7.62
N ASN A 186 -3.42 3.17 7.43
CA ASN A 186 -2.75 3.87 6.34
C ASN A 186 -2.99 3.22 4.96
N SER A 187 -4.24 2.82 4.69
CA SER A 187 -4.64 2.15 3.46
C SER A 187 -4.00 0.77 3.20
N ALA A 188 -3.31 0.16 4.17
CA ALA A 188 -2.94 -1.26 4.11
C ALA A 188 -3.55 -2.08 5.24
N CYS A 189 -3.86 -3.33 4.93
CA CYS A 189 -4.28 -4.31 5.91
C CYS A 189 -3.06 -4.82 6.66
N ILE A 190 -2.90 -4.42 7.91
CA ILE A 190 -1.78 -4.87 8.73
C ILE A 190 -2.28 -5.73 9.88
N ARG A 191 -1.48 -6.73 10.24
CA ARG A 191 -1.64 -7.44 11.50
C ARG A 191 -1.06 -6.59 12.62
N LEU A 192 -1.93 -5.97 13.41
CA LEU A 192 -1.47 -5.30 14.63
C LEU A 192 -1.06 -6.33 15.67
N PRO A 193 -0.02 -6.04 16.47
CA PRO A 193 0.32 -6.85 17.62
C PRO A 193 -0.89 -6.87 18.56
N GLY A 194 -1.61 -7.98 18.59
CA GLY A 194 -2.79 -8.12 19.42
C GLY A 194 -2.41 -8.46 20.86
N SER A 195 -3.10 -7.84 21.81
CA SER A 195 -2.98 -8.20 23.22
C SER A 195 -3.57 -9.61 23.41
N PRO A 196 -2.77 -10.61 23.81
CA PRO A 196 -3.28 -11.95 24.03
C PRO A 196 -4.20 -11.93 25.25
N LEU A 197 -5.39 -12.50 25.11
CA LEU A 197 -6.29 -12.78 26.21
C LEU A 197 -6.02 -14.22 26.62
N ALA A 198 -5.49 -14.43 27.83
CA ALA A 198 -5.17 -15.73 28.37
C ALA A 198 -6.31 -16.29 29.22
N VAL A 199 -6.49 -17.61 29.16
CA VAL A 199 -7.48 -18.34 29.96
C VAL A 199 -6.76 -19.41 30.78
N GLU A 200 -6.93 -19.35 32.10
CA GLU A 200 -6.39 -20.30 33.06
C GLU A 200 -7.50 -21.24 33.55
N GLY A 201 -7.13 -22.48 33.89
CA GLY A 201 -8.05 -23.55 34.28
C GLY A 201 -8.25 -24.63 33.21
N ASP A 202 -9.00 -25.69 33.54
CA ASP A 202 -9.42 -26.73 32.60
C ASP A 202 -10.71 -26.35 31.86
N VAL A 203 -10.59 -25.33 31.01
CA VAL A 203 -11.71 -24.68 30.35
C VAL A 203 -11.84 -25.13 28.89
N ARG A 204 -13.08 -25.26 28.41
CA ARG A 204 -13.42 -25.58 27.01
C ARG A 204 -14.09 -24.43 26.27
N SER A 205 -14.80 -23.55 26.96
CA SER A 205 -15.41 -22.34 26.40
C SER A 205 -15.43 -21.19 27.39
N CYS A 206 -15.47 -19.95 26.89
CA CYS A 206 -15.67 -18.75 27.70
C CYS A 206 -16.55 -17.73 26.99
N GLN A 207 -17.24 -16.93 27.80
CA GLN A 207 -17.86 -15.67 27.44
C GLN A 207 -17.14 -14.56 28.20
N VAL A 208 -16.76 -13.48 27.52
CA VAL A 208 -15.98 -12.38 28.10
C VAL A 208 -16.57 -11.07 27.65
N LEU A 209 -16.84 -10.15 28.59
CA LEU A 209 -17.22 -8.79 28.30
C LEU A 209 -16.05 -7.86 28.60
N LEU A 210 -15.65 -7.08 27.59
CA LEU A 210 -14.62 -6.07 27.71
C LEU A 210 -15.22 -4.68 27.60
N SER A 211 -14.57 -3.70 28.23
CA SER A 211 -14.91 -2.28 28.09
C SER A 211 -13.65 -1.44 27.94
N GLY A 212 -13.73 -0.35 27.19
CA GLY A 212 -12.63 0.61 27.06
C GLY A 212 -12.78 1.45 25.80
N ALA A 213 -12.00 2.53 25.71
CA ALA A 213 -12.00 3.40 24.54
C ALA A 213 -11.62 2.61 23.28
N GLY A 214 -12.54 2.55 22.31
CA GLY A 214 -12.35 1.88 21.02
C GLY A 214 -12.36 0.35 21.04
N VAL A 215 -12.65 -0.29 22.19
CA VAL A 215 -12.66 -1.77 22.27
C VAL A 215 -13.75 -2.39 21.40
N ASP A 216 -14.86 -1.68 21.19
CA ASP A 216 -15.97 -2.08 20.33
C ASP A 216 -15.58 -2.19 18.85
N ARG A 217 -14.43 -1.62 18.46
CA ARG A 217 -13.83 -1.73 17.13
C ARG A 217 -12.65 -2.70 17.07
N ALA A 218 -12.30 -3.34 18.19
CA ALA A 218 -11.21 -4.30 18.21
C ALA A 218 -11.54 -5.52 17.33
N SER A 219 -10.51 -6.08 16.71
CA SER A 219 -10.62 -7.22 15.81
C SER A 219 -10.02 -8.45 16.48
N PRO A 220 -10.83 -9.32 17.12
CA PRO A 220 -10.34 -10.53 17.72
C PRO A 220 -9.87 -11.52 16.65
N THR A 221 -8.73 -12.12 16.91
CA THR A 221 -8.22 -13.29 16.19
C THR A 221 -8.26 -14.50 17.11
N TRP A 222 -8.72 -15.61 16.58
CA TRP A 222 -8.86 -16.87 17.31
C TRP A 222 -7.61 -17.73 17.09
N ALA A 223 -7.11 -18.36 18.16
CA ALA A 223 -6.04 -19.33 18.03
C ALA A 223 -6.50 -20.56 17.22
N ASP A 224 -5.53 -21.34 16.73
CA ASP A 224 -5.82 -22.61 16.07
C ASP A 224 -6.62 -23.54 17.00
N GLY A 225 -7.62 -24.22 16.44
CA GLY A 225 -8.51 -25.07 17.22
C GLY A 225 -9.56 -24.32 18.04
N VAL A 226 -9.62 -22.99 17.98
CA VAL A 226 -10.68 -22.17 18.60
C VAL A 226 -11.68 -21.72 17.54
N ARG A 227 -12.95 -21.64 17.91
CA ARG A 227 -13.97 -20.90 17.17
C ARG A 227 -14.60 -19.88 18.10
N GLY A 228 -14.93 -18.70 17.58
CA GLY A 228 -15.54 -17.66 18.38
C GLY A 228 -16.31 -16.65 17.56
N GLN A 229 -17.03 -15.81 18.29
CA GLN A 229 -17.79 -14.68 17.78
C GLN A 229 -17.50 -13.47 18.67
N ALA A 230 -17.58 -12.29 18.07
CA ALA A 230 -17.42 -11.03 18.75
C ALA A 230 -18.50 -10.04 18.33
N ILE A 231 -19.00 -9.26 19.28
CA ILE A 231 -19.98 -8.20 19.04
C ILE A 231 -19.54 -6.96 19.81
N GLY A 232 -19.21 -5.91 19.09
CA GLY A 232 -18.87 -4.59 19.65
C GLY A 232 -20.08 -3.67 19.66
N ARG A 233 -20.33 -2.98 20.78
CA ARG A 233 -21.37 -1.95 20.90
C ARG A 233 -21.04 -0.96 22.00
N ASP A 234 -21.19 0.33 21.74
CA ASP A 234 -21.12 1.41 22.74
C ASP A 234 -19.88 1.35 23.65
N GLY A 235 -18.69 1.13 23.06
CA GLY A 235 -17.43 1.02 23.82
C GLY A 235 -17.29 -0.26 24.64
N GLN A 236 -18.08 -1.29 24.34
CA GLN A 236 -17.98 -2.64 24.89
C GLN A 236 -17.75 -3.66 23.78
N LEU A 237 -17.09 -4.76 24.14
CA LEU A 237 -16.87 -5.91 23.25
C LEU A 237 -17.23 -7.19 23.98
N ALA A 238 -18.28 -7.86 23.51
CA ALA A 238 -18.64 -9.20 23.97
C ALA A 238 -17.95 -10.24 23.09
N LEU A 239 -17.26 -11.19 23.72
CA LEU A 239 -16.58 -12.31 23.08
C LEU A 239 -17.21 -13.61 23.57
N ALA A 240 -17.47 -14.53 22.66
CA ALA A 240 -17.84 -15.91 22.98
C ALA A 240 -16.98 -16.86 22.16
N PHE A 241 -16.26 -17.77 22.81
CA PHE A 241 -15.36 -18.70 22.12
C PHE A 241 -15.28 -20.05 22.80
N MET A 242 -14.94 -21.08 22.01
CA MET A 242 -14.83 -22.45 22.47
C MET A 242 -13.82 -23.26 21.65
N SER A 243 -13.32 -24.34 22.24
CA SER A 243 -12.53 -25.35 21.52
C SER A 243 -13.38 -26.01 20.43
N ARG A 244 -12.78 -26.25 19.26
CA ARG A 244 -13.40 -26.97 18.14
C ARG A 244 -13.46 -28.47 18.38
N THR A 245 -12.59 -29.00 19.24
CA THR A 245 -12.39 -30.45 19.44
C THR A 245 -12.66 -30.88 20.88
N ASP A 246 -13.34 -30.05 21.68
CA ASP A 246 -13.59 -30.29 23.10
C ASP A 246 -12.32 -30.60 23.92
N THR A 247 -11.20 -30.01 23.49
CA THR A 247 -9.92 -30.03 24.21
C THR A 247 -9.74 -28.75 25.00
N ARG A 248 -8.84 -28.78 25.99
CA ARG A 248 -8.50 -27.60 26.79
C ARG A 248 -8.11 -26.44 25.88
N LEU A 249 -8.67 -25.27 26.15
CA LEU A 249 -8.30 -24.05 25.44
C LEU A 249 -6.79 -23.81 25.60
N SER A 250 -6.14 -23.37 24.53
CA SER A 250 -4.75 -22.93 24.58
C SER A 250 -4.57 -21.81 25.61
N ALA A 251 -3.35 -21.55 26.06
CA ALA A 251 -3.07 -20.47 27.01
C ALA A 251 -3.45 -19.06 26.51
N SER A 252 -3.64 -18.87 25.19
CA SER A 252 -4.08 -17.59 24.61
C SER A 252 -5.06 -17.83 23.45
N PRO A 253 -6.31 -18.22 23.75
CA PRO A 253 -7.27 -18.63 22.72
C PRO A 253 -7.75 -17.46 21.86
N VAL A 254 -7.55 -16.22 22.32
CA VAL A 254 -7.93 -14.99 21.62
C VAL A 254 -6.78 -14.00 21.66
N ARG A 255 -6.55 -13.28 20.55
CA ARG A 255 -5.69 -12.09 20.48
C ARG A 255 -6.50 -10.93 19.96
N LEU A 256 -6.49 -9.82 20.70
CA LEU A 256 -7.24 -8.62 20.33
C LEU A 256 -6.36 -7.62 19.62
N GLY A 257 -6.51 -7.52 18.30
CA GLY A 257 -5.89 -6.48 17.48
C GLY A 257 -6.74 -5.22 17.40
N GLY A 258 -6.14 -4.14 16.92
CA GLY A 258 -6.85 -2.88 16.64
C GLY A 258 -7.18 -2.00 17.84
N LEU A 259 -6.56 -2.29 18.98
CA LEU A 259 -6.57 -1.42 20.14
C LEU A 259 -5.52 -0.32 19.95
N ALA A 260 -5.84 0.91 20.35
CA ALA A 260 -4.87 1.99 20.32
C ALA A 260 -3.68 1.64 21.24
N THR A 261 -2.47 1.96 20.80
CA THR A 261 -1.23 1.65 21.53
C THR A 261 -1.30 2.17 22.96
N GLY A 262 -0.97 1.31 23.93
CA GLY A 262 -0.99 1.66 25.35
C GLY A 262 -2.35 1.51 26.04
N LEU A 263 -3.42 1.17 25.32
CA LEU A 263 -4.71 0.84 25.93
C LEU A 263 -4.81 -0.65 26.21
N THR A 264 -5.02 -1.00 27.48
CA THR A 264 -5.43 -2.34 27.89
C THR A 264 -6.92 -2.28 28.25
N PRO A 265 -7.81 -2.93 27.49
CA PRO A 265 -9.23 -2.94 27.82
C PRO A 265 -9.46 -3.58 29.19
N LEU A 266 -10.48 -3.11 29.89
CA LEU A 266 -10.88 -3.68 31.17
C LEU A 266 -11.75 -4.92 30.93
N ILE A 267 -11.41 -6.04 31.58
CA ILE A 267 -12.27 -7.22 31.64
C ILE A 267 -13.37 -6.94 32.66
N GLN A 268 -14.59 -6.70 32.19
CA GLN A 268 -15.75 -6.39 33.04
C GLN A 268 -16.30 -7.64 33.72
N SER A 269 -16.49 -8.70 32.93
CA SER A 269 -16.97 -9.99 33.42
C SER A 269 -16.50 -11.11 32.51
N PHE A 270 -16.45 -12.32 33.07
CA PHE A 270 -16.24 -13.53 32.30
C PHE A 270 -16.95 -14.72 32.95
N GLU A 271 -17.37 -15.67 32.11
CA GLU A 271 -17.87 -16.97 32.52
C GLU A 271 -17.24 -18.04 31.64
N CYS A 272 -16.68 -19.08 32.25
CA CYS A 272 -15.97 -20.14 31.56
C CYS A 272 -16.52 -21.50 31.96
N PHE A 273 -16.53 -22.44 31.01
CA PHE A 273 -17.21 -23.72 31.13
C PHE A 273 -16.31 -24.89 30.73
N ASP A 274 -16.51 -26.05 31.36
CA ASP A 274 -15.86 -27.33 31.03
C ASP A 274 -16.55 -28.02 29.83
N GLY A 275 -16.09 -29.23 29.47
CA GLY A 275 -16.66 -30.00 28.35
C GLY A 275 -18.08 -30.51 28.58
N LEU A 276 -18.55 -30.47 29.83
CA LEU A 276 -19.93 -30.80 30.20
C LEU A 276 -20.80 -29.55 30.31
N GLY A 277 -20.28 -28.36 29.98
CA GLY A 277 -21.00 -27.10 30.08
C GLY A 277 -21.15 -26.59 31.53
N ARG A 278 -20.42 -27.15 32.50
CA ARG A 278 -20.46 -26.70 33.88
C ARG A 278 -19.49 -25.54 34.07
N ARG A 279 -19.89 -24.56 34.88
CA ARG A 279 -19.05 -23.40 35.19
C ARG A 279 -17.79 -23.84 35.95
N VAL A 280 -16.63 -23.38 35.50
CA VAL A 280 -15.34 -23.64 36.13
C VAL A 280 -15.04 -22.52 37.13
N ALA A 281 -15.15 -22.82 38.43
CA ALA A 281 -15.12 -21.80 39.48
C ALA A 281 -13.75 -21.11 39.66
N ASP A 282 -12.67 -21.83 39.36
CA ASP A 282 -11.28 -21.36 39.45
C ASP A 282 -10.73 -20.82 38.13
N ALA A 283 -11.57 -20.74 37.08
CA ALA A 283 -11.16 -20.17 35.81
C ALA A 283 -10.76 -18.70 35.97
N ARG A 284 -9.73 -18.28 35.22
CA ARG A 284 -9.31 -16.88 35.16
C ARG A 284 -9.15 -16.45 33.72
N VAL A 285 -9.55 -15.22 33.43
CA VAL A 285 -9.27 -14.56 32.16
C VAL A 285 -8.40 -13.35 32.47
N VAL A 286 -7.19 -13.31 31.88
CA VAL A 286 -6.19 -12.28 32.13
C VAL A 286 -5.57 -11.82 30.82
N TRP A 287 -4.99 -10.62 30.80
CA TRP A 287 -4.15 -10.20 29.69
C TRP A 287 -2.79 -10.89 29.77
N GLY A 288 -2.40 -11.57 28.69
CA GLY A 288 -1.08 -12.16 28.58
C GLY A 288 -0.01 -11.07 28.44
N ARG A 289 1.17 -11.35 28.99
CA ARG A 289 2.36 -10.49 28.86
C ARG A 289 3.07 -10.73 27.53
#